data_AF-A0A1F6AVA3-F1
#
_entry.id   AF-A0A1F6AVA3-F1
#
_cell.length_a   1.000
_cell.length_b   1.000
_cell.length_c   1.000
_cell.angle_alpha   90.00
_cell.angle_beta   90.00
_cell.angle_gamma   90.00
#
_symmetry.space_group_name_H-M   'P 1'
#
loop_
_entity.id
_entity.type
_entity.pdbx_description
1 polymer ?
#
loop_
_entity_poly.entity_id
_entity_poly.type
_entity_poly.pdbx_seq_one_letter_code
_entity_poly.pdbx_strand_id
1 'polypeptide(L)'
;MSLLHSKKGFFLLLVLLILSGISIWAVQTQRLELRKKAADTEQGNCLPVNNVITVGITDTTSTCHDLQRAIDHVNGPNITIRIQPGTYAIPESGNTFSINIVNKTNLLIQGDASQASKAIRLEFNGTRGGINIQNSSGSIEWMEINGRTSNGLVSIRDSSGFALRYALLSDQSAHTLDIQGGSGNKIVNTEISSSAGALEVSGSNDVTITNNIIHDANTGISLSDSSGTVAFNVIRNNRERAINLVRTQNLNVHNNTIVNNQASDPSFQAAVLSQFTIDGSTNLLFEKNIVAFNAGIGIDIKEGSGAGSYTMRSNDLFGNRQNYGTIPDLTGVNNNISADPLFGEKFCLTVGSPALFANQEFMGHRGPCSTPTPTPTISPTPTFTPTPTPPQGGITIEFKIKFSGVTGGAAQGAKVTARFVRNDINLITPPILFTHDGNGVYKATIGWSRSYLPAGPGYTIILKGEKHVARKFCKQTGQIEPCVGNESITLPSGTLTSVFDFTGLPLDPGDLPPQDGKADMADFDIIKSLLTKPCSALTAQEKATADLNYNGCIDIADVFLMRKTLETRYDEN
;
A
#
# COMPACT_ATOMS: atom_id res chain seq x y z
N MET A 1 -49.45 -33.36 49.89
CA MET A 1 -48.11 -33.42 50.54
C MET A 1 -46.94 -33.68 49.57
N SER A 2 -47.13 -33.53 48.25
CA SER A 2 -46.08 -33.80 47.22
C SER A 2 -45.33 -32.55 46.71
N LEU A 3 -45.89 -31.34 46.91
CA LEU A 3 -45.27 -30.09 46.41
C LEU A 3 -44.17 -29.48 47.30
N LEU A 4 -43.98 -29.95 48.54
CA LEU A 4 -42.96 -29.39 49.45
C LEU A 4 -41.57 -30.03 49.32
N HIS A 5 -41.43 -31.18 48.66
CA HIS A 5 -40.12 -31.78 48.36
C HIS A 5 -39.45 -31.16 47.11
N SER A 6 -40.22 -30.48 46.25
CA SER A 6 -39.71 -29.87 45.02
C SER A 6 -38.90 -28.58 45.26
N LYS A 7 -39.27 -27.77 46.27
CA LYS A 7 -38.62 -26.47 46.52
C LYS A 7 -37.17 -26.58 47.00
N LYS A 8 -36.84 -27.61 47.79
CA LYS A 8 -35.45 -27.85 48.25
C LYS A 8 -34.54 -28.29 47.11
N GLY A 9 -35.03 -29.15 46.22
CA GLY A 9 -34.30 -29.56 45.02
C GLY A 9 -34.03 -28.39 44.07
N PHE A 10 -35.04 -27.54 43.86
CA PHE A 10 -34.90 -26.36 43.00
C PHE A 10 -33.89 -25.34 43.56
N PHE A 11 -33.93 -25.07 44.87
CA PHE A 11 -32.97 -24.15 45.49
C PHE A 11 -31.53 -24.68 45.43
N LEU A 12 -31.33 -25.98 45.66
CA LEU A 12 -30.00 -26.60 45.56
C LEU A 12 -29.45 -26.54 44.13
N LEU A 13 -30.30 -26.78 43.13
CA LEU A 13 -29.93 -26.69 41.71
C LEU A 13 -29.53 -25.25 41.33
N LEU A 14 -30.28 -24.25 41.82
CA LEU A 14 -29.97 -22.84 41.58
C LEU A 14 -28.62 -22.45 42.18
N VAL A 15 -28.34 -22.88 43.42
CA VAL A 15 -27.06 -22.62 44.09
C VAL A 15 -25.90 -23.30 43.35
N LEU A 16 -26.07 -24.54 42.88
CA LEU A 16 -25.07 -25.24 42.08
C LEU A 16 -24.80 -24.55 40.74
N LEU A 17 -25.84 -24.06 40.06
CA LEU A 17 -25.69 -23.30 38.82
C LEU A 17 -24.92 -22.00 39.04
N ILE A 18 -25.24 -21.24 40.10
CA ILE A 18 -24.53 -20.01 40.46
C ILE A 18 -23.06 -20.30 40.80
N LEU A 19 -22.79 -21.29 41.64
CA LEU A 19 -21.43 -21.68 42.01
C LEU A 19 -20.63 -22.18 40.80
N SER A 20 -21.25 -22.92 39.87
CA SER A 20 -20.59 -23.35 38.65
C SER A 20 -20.22 -22.18 37.74
N GLY A 21 -21.10 -21.17 37.61
CA GLY A 21 -20.82 -19.95 36.85
C GLY A 21 -19.66 -19.14 37.45
N ILE A 22 -19.63 -18.99 38.78
CA ILE A 22 -18.54 -18.31 39.49
C ILE A 22 -17.22 -19.09 39.34
N SER A 23 -17.26 -20.42 39.43
CA SER A 23 -16.06 -21.27 39.30
C SER A 23 -15.46 -21.20 37.89
N ILE A 24 -16.31 -21.26 36.86
CA ILE A 24 -15.89 -21.13 35.45
C ILE A 24 -15.30 -19.73 35.21
N TRP A 25 -15.96 -18.68 35.72
CA TRP A 25 -15.45 -17.31 35.63
C TRP A 25 -14.09 -17.15 36.33
N ALA A 26 -13.93 -17.71 37.53
CA ALA A 26 -12.69 -17.66 38.30
C ALA A 26 -11.53 -18.41 37.62
N VAL A 27 -11.79 -19.59 37.04
CA VAL A 27 -10.78 -20.35 36.29
C VAL A 27 -10.36 -19.61 35.02
N GLN A 28 -11.31 -18.98 34.32
CA GLN A 28 -11.03 -18.15 33.14
C GLN A 28 -10.17 -16.93 33.49
N THR A 29 -10.51 -16.22 34.59
CA THR A 29 -9.72 -15.05 35.05
C THR A 29 -8.34 -15.46 35.56
N GLN A 30 -8.22 -16.54 36.33
CA GLN A 30 -6.91 -17.06 36.76
C GLN A 30 -6.04 -17.48 35.59
N ARG A 31 -6.60 -18.11 34.55
CA ARG A 31 -5.83 -18.50 33.35
C ARG A 31 -5.31 -17.28 32.59
N LEU A 32 -6.08 -16.19 32.54
CA LEU A 32 -5.67 -14.91 31.97
C LEU A 32 -4.57 -14.24 32.80
N GLU A 33 -4.72 -14.19 34.13
CA GLU A 33 -3.68 -13.66 35.02
C GLU A 33 -2.39 -14.48 35.00
N LEU A 34 -2.48 -15.82 34.94
CA LEU A 34 -1.31 -16.68 34.87
C LEU A 34 -0.59 -16.55 33.53
N ARG A 35 -1.30 -16.33 32.42
CA ARG A 35 -0.68 -15.99 31.13
C ARG A 35 0.00 -14.62 31.16
N LYS A 36 -0.61 -13.61 31.79
CA LYS A 36 0.04 -12.31 32.03
C LYS A 36 1.28 -12.44 32.90
N LYS A 37 1.21 -13.18 34.01
CA LYS A 37 2.36 -13.38 34.93
C LYS A 37 3.48 -14.22 34.31
N ALA A 38 3.16 -15.21 33.48
CA ALA A 38 4.16 -15.95 32.71
C ALA A 38 4.86 -15.03 31.69
N ALA A 39 4.12 -14.15 31.03
CA ALA A 39 4.72 -13.10 30.19
C ALA A 39 5.54 -12.08 31.01
N ASP A 40 5.15 -11.79 32.26
CA ASP A 40 5.89 -10.88 33.14
C ASP A 40 7.21 -11.46 33.69
N THR A 41 7.36 -12.78 33.69
CA THR A 41 8.59 -13.47 34.14
C THR A 41 9.58 -13.74 33.01
N GLU A 42 9.14 -13.68 31.75
CA GLU A 42 10.03 -13.52 30.61
C GLU A 42 10.55 -12.08 30.58
N GLN A 43 11.79 -11.93 31.04
CA GLN A 43 12.58 -10.71 31.00
C GLN A 43 13.01 -10.36 29.55
N GLY A 44 12.09 -10.46 28.60
CA GLY A 44 12.30 -10.03 27.23
C GLY A 44 12.54 -8.52 27.21
N ASN A 45 13.65 -8.09 26.63
CA ASN A 45 14.03 -6.69 26.51
C ASN A 45 13.10 -5.96 25.52
N CYS A 46 11.88 -5.61 25.93
CA CYS A 46 10.98 -4.73 25.16
C CYS A 46 11.41 -3.24 25.21
N LEU A 47 12.66 -2.97 25.57
CA LEU A 47 13.23 -1.63 25.59
C LEU A 47 13.72 -1.26 24.18
N PRO A 48 13.46 -0.03 23.71
CA PRO A 48 13.94 0.41 22.42
C PRO A 48 15.47 0.50 22.41
N VAL A 49 16.10 -0.12 21.41
CA VAL A 49 17.52 0.06 21.09
C VAL A 49 17.60 0.88 19.81
N ASN A 50 18.19 2.07 19.87
CA ASN A 50 18.25 3.01 18.74
C ASN A 50 16.86 3.32 18.15
N ASN A 51 15.87 3.59 19.02
CA ASN A 51 14.46 3.82 18.65
C ASN A 51 13.78 2.63 17.96
N VAL A 52 14.34 1.42 18.06
CA VAL A 52 13.75 0.19 17.51
C VAL A 52 13.47 -0.81 18.62
N ILE A 53 12.23 -1.30 18.68
CA ILE A 53 11.86 -2.47 19.49
C ILE A 53 11.68 -3.62 18.50
N THR A 54 12.38 -4.73 18.70
CA THR A 54 12.26 -5.91 17.83
C THR A 54 11.32 -6.93 18.47
N VAL A 55 10.28 -7.35 17.73
CA VAL A 55 9.31 -8.34 18.17
C VAL A 55 9.54 -9.65 17.42
N GLY A 56 9.71 -10.76 18.14
CA GLY A 56 10.12 -12.05 17.58
C GLY A 56 9.42 -13.24 18.23
N ILE A 57 9.27 -14.35 17.49
CA ILE A 57 8.70 -15.62 18.01
C ILE A 57 9.77 -16.57 18.59
N THR A 58 11.05 -16.34 18.33
CA THR A 58 12.15 -17.19 18.81
C THR A 58 12.83 -16.57 20.02
N ASP A 59 13.04 -17.36 21.08
CA ASP A 59 13.75 -16.97 22.32
C ASP A 59 15.21 -16.56 22.06
N THR A 60 15.38 -15.33 21.58
CA THR A 60 16.66 -14.64 21.58
C THR A 60 16.61 -13.60 22.70
N THR A 61 17.70 -13.46 23.45
CA THR A 61 17.77 -12.60 24.65
C THR A 61 17.52 -11.10 24.37
N SER A 62 17.35 -10.70 23.11
CA SER A 62 17.14 -9.32 22.65
C SER A 62 15.78 -9.05 22.02
N THR A 63 14.86 -10.02 21.96
CA THR A 63 13.54 -9.85 21.33
C THR A 63 12.42 -9.69 22.35
N CYS A 64 11.48 -8.79 22.06
CA CYS A 64 10.20 -8.73 22.76
C CYS A 64 9.27 -9.80 22.17
N HIS A 65 8.67 -10.66 22.99
CA HIS A 65 7.79 -11.73 22.50
C HIS A 65 6.32 -11.33 22.40
N ASP A 66 5.96 -10.18 22.95
CA ASP A 66 4.59 -9.68 23.00
C ASP A 66 4.50 -8.31 22.31
N LEU A 67 3.71 -8.25 21.24
CA LEU A 67 3.51 -7.04 20.44
C LEU A 67 2.80 -5.93 21.22
N GLN A 68 1.80 -6.26 22.04
CA GLN A 68 1.12 -5.25 22.87
C GLN A 68 2.10 -4.65 23.87
N ARG A 69 2.92 -5.50 24.50
CA ARG A 69 3.95 -5.05 25.44
C ARG A 69 4.97 -4.15 24.77
N ALA A 70 5.41 -4.47 23.55
CA ALA A 70 6.27 -3.58 22.76
C ALA A 70 5.62 -2.20 22.55
N ILE A 71 4.33 -2.15 22.20
CA ILE A 71 3.57 -0.91 22.02
C ILE A 71 3.46 -0.13 23.34
N ASP A 72 3.22 -0.81 24.45
CA ASP A 72 3.11 -0.18 25.77
C ASP A 72 4.44 0.49 26.19
N HIS A 73 5.58 -0.08 25.78
CA HIS A 73 6.92 0.47 26.04
C HIS A 73 7.31 1.65 25.11
N VAL A 74 6.51 1.97 24.10
CA VAL A 74 6.72 3.15 23.26
C VAL A 74 6.44 4.41 24.09
N ASN A 75 7.51 5.05 24.55
CA ASN A 75 7.50 6.32 25.27
C ASN A 75 8.16 7.39 24.38
N GLY A 76 7.34 8.21 23.71
CA GLY A 76 7.79 9.29 22.84
C GLY A 76 7.58 9.02 21.34
N PRO A 77 7.90 10.01 20.49
CA PRO A 77 7.65 9.93 19.06
C PRO A 77 8.74 9.15 18.30
N ASN A 78 8.41 8.72 17.08
CA ASN A 78 9.34 8.16 16.10
C ASN A 78 10.01 6.84 16.53
N ILE A 79 9.32 6.04 17.35
CA ILE A 79 9.74 4.67 17.66
C ILE A 79 9.26 3.73 16.56
N THR A 80 10.13 2.78 16.19
CA THR A 80 9.80 1.69 15.28
C THR A 80 9.66 0.39 16.05
N ILE A 81 8.54 -0.31 15.88
CA ILE A 81 8.39 -1.71 16.28
C ILE A 81 8.62 -2.55 15.04
N ARG A 82 9.74 -3.26 14.99
CA ARG A 82 10.07 -4.17 13.88
C ARG A 82 9.65 -5.58 14.26
N ILE A 83 8.72 -6.14 13.50
CA ILE A 83 8.27 -7.52 13.69
C ILE A 83 9.13 -8.43 12.81
N GLN A 84 9.65 -9.51 13.38
CA GLN A 84 10.40 -10.53 12.64
C GLN A 84 9.44 -11.43 11.84
N PRO A 85 9.88 -12.04 10.74
CA PRO A 85 9.08 -13.01 10.00
C PRO A 85 8.51 -14.12 10.89
N GLY A 86 7.23 -14.45 10.71
CA GLY A 86 6.53 -15.42 11.53
C GLY A 86 5.02 -15.27 11.51
N THR A 87 4.33 -16.28 12.05
CA THR A 87 2.89 -16.20 12.35
C THR A 87 2.70 -16.00 13.85
N TYR A 88 2.03 -14.90 14.19
CA TYR A 88 1.77 -14.46 15.55
C TYR A 88 0.30 -14.70 15.88
N ALA A 89 0.03 -15.71 16.71
CA ALA A 89 -1.31 -15.98 17.22
C ALA A 89 -1.68 -14.93 18.27
N ILE A 90 -2.61 -14.04 17.95
CA ILE A 90 -3.08 -12.99 18.84
C ILE A 90 -4.37 -13.47 19.55
N PRO A 91 -4.34 -13.71 20.87
CA PRO A 91 -5.53 -14.15 21.60
C PRO A 91 -6.58 -13.05 21.70
N GLU A 92 -7.85 -13.44 21.90
CA GLU A 92 -8.90 -12.48 22.28
C GLU A 92 -8.55 -11.78 23.60
N SER A 93 -8.80 -10.47 23.71
CA SER A 93 -8.60 -9.69 24.95
C SER A 93 -9.91 -9.44 25.72
N GLY A 94 -10.86 -10.38 25.67
CA GLY A 94 -12.14 -10.24 26.34
C GLY A 94 -13.08 -9.25 25.65
N ASN A 95 -13.42 -8.14 26.31
CA ASN A 95 -14.39 -7.16 25.79
C ASN A 95 -13.74 -6.02 24.99
N THR A 96 -12.42 -6.07 24.78
CA THR A 96 -11.64 -5.02 24.12
C THR A 96 -10.94 -5.54 22.86
N PHE A 97 -10.25 -4.67 22.14
CA PHE A 97 -9.35 -5.04 21.05
C PHE A 97 -8.11 -5.73 21.60
N SER A 98 -7.58 -6.71 20.87
CA SER A 98 -6.41 -7.49 21.32
C SER A 98 -5.12 -6.66 21.26
N ILE A 99 -5.03 -5.72 20.31
CA ILE A 99 -3.92 -4.78 20.20
C ILE A 99 -4.48 -3.35 20.32
N ASN A 100 -3.86 -2.53 21.16
CA ASN A 100 -4.25 -1.15 21.43
C ASN A 100 -3.05 -0.21 21.22
N ILE A 101 -3.16 0.66 20.23
CA ILE A 101 -2.23 1.73 19.88
C ILE A 101 -2.93 3.04 20.27
N VAL A 102 -2.73 3.48 21.50
CA VAL A 102 -3.46 4.62 22.07
C VAL A 102 -2.49 5.73 22.45
N ASN A 103 -2.79 6.97 22.03
CA ASN A 103 -1.99 8.15 22.30
C ASN A 103 -0.51 8.00 21.86
N LYS A 104 -0.28 7.39 20.70
CA LYS A 104 1.06 7.19 20.14
C LYS A 104 1.30 8.19 19.02
N THR A 105 2.47 8.84 19.03
CA THR A 105 2.85 9.83 18.02
C THR A 105 3.92 9.26 17.11
N ASN A 106 3.68 9.26 15.80
CA ASN A 106 4.61 8.78 14.78
C ASN A 106 5.16 7.38 15.07
N LEU A 107 4.32 6.48 15.58
CA LEU A 107 4.70 5.08 15.81
C LEU A 107 4.71 4.33 14.48
N LEU A 108 5.85 3.74 14.12
CA LEU A 108 5.94 2.85 12.97
C LEU A 108 5.93 1.39 13.45
N ILE A 109 4.93 0.61 13.06
CA ILE A 109 4.93 -0.85 13.23
C ILE A 109 5.20 -1.46 11.86
N GLN A 110 6.36 -2.08 11.70
CA GLN A 110 6.85 -2.48 10.40
C GLN A 110 7.19 -3.96 10.39
N GLY A 111 6.73 -4.63 9.33
CA GLY A 111 7.23 -5.93 8.95
C GLY A 111 8.50 -5.89 8.11
N ASP A 112 8.78 -6.98 7.39
CA ASP A 112 9.91 -7.09 6.49
C ASP A 112 9.50 -6.71 5.06
N ALA A 113 10.01 -5.58 4.58
CA ALA A 113 9.72 -5.10 3.23
C ALA A 113 10.32 -5.97 2.12
N SER A 114 11.34 -6.79 2.42
CA SER A 114 12.01 -7.63 1.41
C SER A 114 11.21 -8.88 1.03
N GLN A 115 10.33 -9.35 1.93
CA GLN A 115 9.66 -10.64 1.80
C GLN A 115 8.19 -10.56 1.35
N ALA A 116 7.76 -9.38 0.87
CA ALA A 116 6.35 -9.03 0.71
C ALA A 116 5.53 -9.18 2.02
N SER A 117 4.30 -8.69 2.01
CA SER A 117 3.40 -8.64 3.17
C SER A 117 3.06 -9.99 3.82
N LYS A 118 3.42 -11.13 3.22
CA LYS A 118 3.08 -12.48 3.73
C LYS A 118 4.10 -13.05 4.70
N ALA A 119 5.26 -12.41 4.87
CA ALA A 119 6.29 -12.90 5.77
C ALA A 119 5.91 -12.82 7.25
N ILE A 120 5.02 -11.88 7.57
CA ILE A 120 4.55 -11.61 8.92
C ILE A 120 3.04 -11.67 8.91
N ARG A 121 2.50 -12.58 9.71
CA ARG A 121 1.06 -12.79 9.83
C ARG A 121 0.63 -12.59 11.27
N LEU A 122 -0.28 -11.65 11.50
CA LEU A 122 -1.00 -11.51 12.76
C LEU A 122 -2.34 -12.24 12.63
N GLU A 123 -2.53 -13.30 13.42
CA GLU A 123 -3.72 -14.15 13.35
C GLU A 123 -4.56 -14.03 14.62
N PHE A 124 -5.69 -13.33 14.51
CA PHE A 124 -6.61 -13.07 15.63
C PHE A 124 -7.59 -14.23 15.78
N ASN A 125 -7.41 -15.03 16.83
CA ASN A 125 -8.03 -16.35 17.00
C ASN A 125 -9.43 -16.34 17.63
N GLY A 126 -10.17 -15.23 17.55
CA GLY A 126 -11.53 -15.24 18.06
C GLY A 126 -12.40 -14.08 17.62
N THR A 127 -13.68 -14.21 17.99
CA THR A 127 -14.82 -13.33 17.72
C THR A 127 -14.65 -11.89 18.21
N ARG A 128 -13.83 -11.67 19.24
CA ARG A 128 -13.61 -10.35 19.85
C ARG A 128 -12.11 -10.07 19.89
N GLY A 129 -11.64 -9.30 18.92
CA GLY A 129 -10.23 -8.98 18.74
C GLY A 129 -10.04 -7.90 17.69
N GLY A 130 -8.80 -7.73 17.27
CA GLY A 130 -8.38 -6.73 16.28
C GLY A 130 -7.40 -5.72 16.85
N ILE A 131 -7.14 -4.67 16.06
CA ILE A 131 -6.24 -3.58 16.38
C ILE A 131 -7.07 -2.30 16.55
N ASN A 132 -7.01 -1.68 17.73
CA ASN A 132 -7.54 -0.35 17.97
C ASN A 132 -6.41 0.67 17.91
N ILE A 133 -6.54 1.66 17.03
CA ILE A 133 -5.64 2.80 16.92
C ILE A 133 -6.44 4.02 17.32
N GLN A 134 -6.13 4.63 18.45
CA GLN A 134 -6.91 5.74 18.98
C GLN A 134 -6.02 6.94 19.31
N ASN A 135 -6.46 8.15 18.92
CA ASN A 135 -5.73 9.40 19.18
C ASN A 135 -4.24 9.31 18.82
N SER A 136 -3.93 8.65 17.70
CA SER A 136 -2.56 8.29 17.34
C SER A 136 -2.18 8.76 15.95
N SER A 137 -0.88 8.84 15.68
CA SER A 137 -0.29 9.03 14.35
C SER A 137 0.83 8.02 14.13
N GLY A 138 1.17 7.74 12.87
CA GLY A 138 2.18 6.75 12.53
C GLY A 138 1.74 5.83 11.39
N SER A 139 2.29 4.61 11.35
CA SER A 139 1.85 3.62 10.37
C SER A 139 2.02 2.16 10.80
N ILE A 140 1.21 1.29 10.16
CA ILE A 140 1.39 -0.15 10.14
C ILE A 140 1.73 -0.54 8.69
N GLU A 141 2.84 -1.24 8.47
CA GLU A 141 3.32 -1.55 7.13
C GLU A 141 3.88 -2.98 6.97
N TRP A 142 3.71 -3.57 5.78
CA TRP A 142 4.37 -4.83 5.34
C TRP A 142 3.98 -6.08 6.14
N MET A 143 2.68 -6.32 6.34
CA MET A 143 2.20 -7.51 7.05
C MET A 143 0.82 -7.99 6.62
N GLU A 144 0.52 -9.24 6.92
CA GLU A 144 -0.78 -9.87 6.80
C GLU A 144 -1.48 -9.83 8.17
N ILE A 145 -2.74 -9.41 8.19
CA ILE A 145 -3.58 -9.31 9.37
C ILE A 145 -4.85 -10.07 9.05
N ASN A 146 -5.07 -11.19 9.77
CA ASN A 146 -6.19 -12.09 9.54
C ASN A 146 -6.97 -12.28 10.83
N GLY A 147 -8.30 -12.36 10.75
CA GLY A 147 -9.10 -12.63 11.93
C GLY A 147 -10.58 -12.88 11.66
N ARG A 148 -11.29 -13.13 12.75
CA ARG A 148 -12.74 -13.24 12.80
C ARG A 148 -13.28 -12.30 13.85
N THR A 149 -13.26 -11.00 13.62
CA THR A 149 -13.66 -10.04 14.64
C THR A 149 -15.13 -9.66 14.49
N SER A 150 -15.79 -9.25 15.58
CA SER A 150 -17.14 -8.67 15.54
C SER A 150 -17.14 -7.14 15.40
N ASN A 151 -15.99 -6.50 15.62
CA ASN A 151 -15.88 -5.05 15.85
C ASN A 151 -14.98 -4.34 14.82
N GLY A 152 -14.51 -5.02 13.77
CA GLY A 152 -13.45 -4.51 12.92
C GLY A 152 -12.12 -5.19 13.21
N LEU A 153 -11.43 -5.68 12.18
CA LEU A 153 -10.09 -6.24 12.34
C LEU A 153 -9.07 -5.14 12.69
N VAL A 154 -9.23 -3.96 12.08
CA VAL A 154 -8.49 -2.75 12.38
C VAL A 154 -9.47 -1.58 12.51
N SER A 155 -9.45 -0.87 13.64
CA SER A 155 -10.27 0.32 13.90
C SER A 155 -9.37 1.51 14.20
N ILE A 156 -9.48 2.58 13.41
CA ILE A 156 -8.72 3.84 13.54
C ILE A 156 -9.67 4.92 14.02
N ARG A 157 -9.53 5.38 15.26
CA ARG A 157 -10.45 6.29 15.93
C ARG A 157 -9.76 7.58 16.32
N ASP A 158 -10.36 8.72 15.99
CA ASP A 158 -9.90 10.06 16.39
C ASP A 158 -8.40 10.29 16.12
N SER A 159 -7.87 9.62 15.09
CA SER A 159 -6.44 9.57 14.78
C SER A 159 -6.16 10.45 13.57
N SER A 160 -5.01 11.12 13.58
CA SER A 160 -4.65 12.03 12.51
C SER A 160 -3.32 11.65 11.89
N GLY A 161 -3.28 11.56 10.56
CA GLY A 161 -2.09 11.18 9.81
C GLY A 161 -1.65 9.73 10.01
N PHE A 162 -2.54 8.84 10.50
CA PHE A 162 -2.22 7.43 10.60
C PHE A 162 -2.30 6.76 9.23
N ALA A 163 -1.36 5.87 8.91
CA ALA A 163 -1.34 5.16 7.65
C ALA A 163 -1.31 3.63 7.80
N LEU A 164 -2.06 2.94 6.96
CA LEU A 164 -1.93 1.50 6.76
C LEU A 164 -1.42 1.27 5.35
N ARG A 165 -0.25 0.62 5.21
CA ARG A 165 0.40 0.46 3.91
C ARG A 165 0.90 -0.95 3.64
N TYR A 166 0.87 -1.38 2.39
CA TYR A 166 1.48 -2.65 1.98
C TYR A 166 1.02 -3.82 2.84
N ALA A 167 -0.27 -3.83 3.21
CA ALA A 167 -0.84 -4.80 4.12
C ALA A 167 -1.85 -5.70 3.41
N LEU A 168 -2.04 -6.91 3.92
CA LEU A 168 -3.11 -7.82 3.50
C LEU A 168 -4.06 -7.98 4.69
N LEU A 169 -5.31 -7.58 4.54
CA LEU A 169 -6.32 -7.68 5.58
C LEU A 169 -7.41 -8.66 5.15
N SER A 170 -7.72 -9.62 6.01
CA SER A 170 -8.83 -10.56 5.79
C SER A 170 -9.64 -10.75 7.07
N ASP A 171 -10.89 -10.29 7.09
CA ASP A 171 -11.83 -10.55 8.19
C ASP A 171 -12.98 -11.46 7.72
N GLN A 172 -13.26 -12.53 8.46
CA GLN A 172 -14.26 -13.53 8.08
C GLN A 172 -15.62 -13.39 8.79
N SER A 173 -15.84 -12.34 9.60
CA SER A 173 -17.10 -12.19 10.35
C SER A 173 -17.69 -10.80 10.43
N ALA A 174 -16.91 -9.74 10.33
CA ALA A 174 -17.39 -8.36 10.39
C ALA A 174 -16.61 -7.48 9.41
N HIS A 175 -16.70 -6.17 9.64
CA HIS A 175 -15.97 -5.19 8.86
C HIS A 175 -14.45 -5.43 9.01
N THR A 176 -13.66 -5.21 7.97
CA THR A 176 -12.21 -5.45 8.05
C THR A 176 -11.47 -4.22 8.56
N LEU A 177 -11.77 -3.05 8.00
CA LEU A 177 -11.14 -1.79 8.39
C LEU A 177 -12.20 -0.71 8.60
N ASP A 178 -12.09 -0.04 9.74
CA ASP A 178 -13.02 1.00 10.19
C ASP A 178 -12.22 2.25 10.59
N ILE A 179 -12.60 3.42 10.08
CA ILE A 179 -11.99 4.71 10.41
C ILE A 179 -13.09 5.63 10.92
N GLN A 180 -12.99 6.08 12.16
CA GLN A 180 -13.99 6.92 12.81
C GLN A 180 -13.34 8.21 13.32
N GLY A 181 -13.71 9.35 12.77
CA GLY A 181 -13.13 10.64 13.16
C GLY A 181 -11.70 10.85 12.64
N GLY A 182 -11.10 11.96 13.06
CA GLY A 182 -9.72 12.30 12.71
C GLY A 182 -9.52 12.88 11.30
N SER A 183 -8.25 13.06 10.91
CA SER A 183 -7.90 13.72 9.64
C SER A 183 -6.62 13.20 8.98
N GLY A 184 -6.56 13.21 7.66
CA GLY A 184 -5.34 12.87 6.92
C GLY A 184 -4.90 11.40 7.00
N ASN A 185 -5.81 10.50 7.38
CA ASN A 185 -5.54 9.06 7.46
C ASN A 185 -5.38 8.46 6.05
N LYS A 186 -4.51 7.45 5.91
CA LYS A 186 -4.10 6.93 4.58
C LYS A 186 -4.14 5.41 4.52
N ILE A 187 -4.87 4.86 3.54
CA ILE A 187 -4.89 3.44 3.22
C ILE A 187 -4.29 3.27 1.83
N VAL A 188 -3.09 2.67 1.77
CA VAL A 188 -2.24 2.73 0.57
C VAL A 188 -1.64 1.37 0.23
N ASN A 189 -1.77 0.90 -1.01
CA ASN A 189 -1.14 -0.36 -1.44
C ASN A 189 -1.58 -1.57 -0.59
N THR A 190 -2.82 -1.58 -0.13
CA THR A 190 -3.37 -2.60 0.76
C THR A 190 -4.35 -3.48 0.01
N GLU A 191 -4.32 -4.78 0.28
CA GLU A 191 -5.36 -5.73 -0.16
C GLU A 191 -6.31 -5.98 1.00
N ILE A 192 -7.61 -5.79 0.79
CA ILE A 192 -8.64 -5.89 1.82
C ILE A 192 -9.74 -6.82 1.33
N SER A 193 -9.99 -7.86 2.11
CA SER A 193 -11.13 -8.75 1.92
C SER A 193 -11.92 -8.88 3.22
N SER A 194 -13.23 -9.05 3.10
CA SER A 194 -14.15 -9.09 4.24
C SER A 194 -15.31 -10.03 3.98
N SER A 195 -15.92 -10.56 5.04
CA SER A 195 -17.25 -11.16 4.92
C SER A 195 -18.40 -10.15 5.01
N ALA A 196 -18.13 -8.94 5.50
CA ALA A 196 -19.07 -7.82 5.66
C ALA A 196 -18.52 -6.56 4.96
N GLY A 197 -18.34 -5.41 5.60
CA GLY A 197 -17.75 -4.22 4.95
C GLY A 197 -16.22 -4.27 4.90
N ALA A 198 -15.58 -4.09 3.74
CA ALA A 198 -14.13 -4.09 3.67
C ALA A 198 -13.49 -2.84 4.31
N LEU A 199 -13.94 -1.64 3.90
CA LEU A 199 -13.45 -0.36 4.42
C LEU A 199 -14.60 0.58 4.72
N GLU A 200 -14.75 0.97 5.98
CA GLU A 200 -15.73 1.96 6.44
C GLU A 200 -15.01 3.20 6.99
N VAL A 201 -15.49 4.37 6.60
CA VAL A 201 -14.96 5.67 7.03
C VAL A 201 -16.12 6.55 7.45
N SER A 202 -16.09 7.09 8.66
CA SER A 202 -17.15 7.91 9.22
C SER A 202 -16.61 9.13 9.94
N GLY A 203 -17.10 10.33 9.60
CA GLY A 203 -16.74 11.57 10.28
C GLY A 203 -15.26 11.99 10.12
N SER A 204 -14.57 11.51 9.08
CA SER A 204 -13.14 11.73 8.89
C SER A 204 -12.86 12.70 7.75
N ASN A 205 -11.84 13.56 7.91
CA ASN A 205 -11.45 14.53 6.89
C ASN A 205 -10.15 14.15 6.17
N ASP A 206 -10.01 14.57 4.91
CA ASP A 206 -8.80 14.39 4.11
C ASP A 206 -8.29 12.93 4.05
N VAL A 207 -9.20 11.95 4.03
CA VAL A 207 -8.84 10.53 3.99
C VAL A 207 -8.32 10.17 2.60
N THR A 208 -7.17 9.49 2.52
CA THR A 208 -6.61 9.01 1.25
C THR A 208 -6.73 7.50 1.16
N ILE A 209 -7.49 7.00 0.19
CA ILE A 209 -7.65 5.58 -0.10
C ILE A 209 -7.09 5.36 -1.51
N THR A 210 -5.84 4.90 -1.63
CA THR A 210 -5.19 4.80 -2.94
C THR A 210 -4.44 3.51 -3.21
N ASN A 211 -4.52 3.05 -4.45
CA ASN A 211 -3.80 1.88 -4.94
C ASN A 211 -4.09 0.60 -4.15
N ASN A 212 -5.33 0.43 -3.68
CA ASN A 212 -5.76 -0.76 -2.93
C ASN A 212 -6.47 -1.77 -3.83
N ILE A 213 -6.50 -3.03 -3.40
CA ILE A 213 -7.33 -4.08 -3.97
C ILE A 213 -8.39 -4.44 -2.93
N ILE A 214 -9.66 -4.22 -3.24
CA ILE A 214 -10.77 -4.41 -2.30
C ILE A 214 -11.76 -5.39 -2.90
N HIS A 215 -11.97 -6.54 -2.26
CA HIS A 215 -12.76 -7.60 -2.86
C HIS A 215 -13.46 -8.54 -1.87
N ASP A 216 -14.41 -9.29 -2.43
CA ASP A 216 -15.16 -10.36 -1.77
C ASP A 216 -15.93 -9.93 -0.51
N ALA A 217 -16.11 -8.63 -0.29
CA ALA A 217 -16.87 -8.02 0.80
C ALA A 217 -18.35 -7.85 0.46
N ASN A 218 -19.23 -7.59 1.43
CA ASN A 218 -20.57 -7.09 1.17
C ASN A 218 -20.47 -5.72 0.49
N THR A 219 -19.94 -4.72 1.22
CA THR A 219 -19.64 -3.39 0.67
C THR A 219 -18.13 -3.18 0.63
N GLY A 220 -17.60 -2.74 -0.52
CA GLY A 220 -16.16 -2.49 -0.70
C GLY A 220 -15.67 -1.30 0.13
N ILE A 221 -16.08 -0.09 -0.24
CA ILE A 221 -15.74 1.15 0.48
C ILE A 221 -17.03 1.87 0.87
N SER A 222 -17.17 2.25 2.13
CA SER A 222 -18.26 3.10 2.63
C SER A 222 -17.69 4.37 3.27
N LEU A 223 -18.13 5.55 2.83
CA LEU A 223 -17.76 6.84 3.41
C LEU A 223 -19.04 7.55 3.89
N SER A 224 -19.12 7.87 5.18
CA SER A 224 -20.18 8.68 5.79
C SER A 224 -19.60 9.96 6.36
N ASP A 225 -20.22 11.12 6.09
CA ASP A 225 -19.84 12.41 6.73
C ASP A 225 -18.33 12.70 6.62
N SER A 226 -17.74 12.34 5.48
CA SER A 226 -16.28 12.32 5.29
C SER A 226 -15.84 13.04 4.03
N SER A 227 -14.55 13.39 3.96
CA SER A 227 -13.90 14.03 2.82
C SER A 227 -12.55 13.38 2.46
N GLY A 228 -12.07 13.59 1.23
CA GLY A 228 -10.74 13.12 0.82
C GLY A 228 -10.63 12.64 -0.62
N THR A 229 -9.88 11.57 -0.83
CA THR A 229 -9.56 11.02 -2.16
C THR A 229 -9.64 9.49 -2.16
N VAL A 230 -10.37 8.93 -3.13
CA VAL A 230 -10.43 7.50 -3.45
C VAL A 230 -9.87 7.33 -4.86
N ALA A 231 -8.63 6.84 -4.98
CA ALA A 231 -7.95 6.82 -6.26
C ALA A 231 -7.20 5.53 -6.59
N PHE A 232 -7.13 5.18 -7.87
CA PHE A 232 -6.31 4.05 -8.30
C PHE A 232 -6.65 2.72 -7.60
N ASN A 233 -7.87 2.50 -7.11
CA ASN A 233 -8.22 1.24 -6.45
C ASN A 233 -8.80 0.24 -7.46
N VAL A 234 -8.61 -1.06 -7.21
CA VAL A 234 -9.38 -2.15 -7.84
C VAL A 234 -10.43 -2.62 -6.85
N ILE A 235 -11.71 -2.46 -7.17
CA ILE A 235 -12.82 -2.80 -6.28
C ILE A 235 -13.72 -3.81 -7.00
N ARG A 236 -13.67 -5.07 -6.55
CA ARG A 236 -14.25 -6.18 -7.33
C ARG A 236 -14.94 -7.24 -6.52
N ASN A 237 -15.86 -7.97 -7.14
CA ASN A 237 -16.51 -9.14 -6.57
C ASN A 237 -17.18 -8.89 -5.21
N ASN A 238 -17.52 -7.65 -4.88
CA ASN A 238 -18.28 -7.37 -3.66
C ASN A 238 -19.74 -7.78 -3.86
N ARG A 239 -20.42 -8.23 -2.81
CA ARG A 239 -21.78 -8.80 -2.88
C ARG A 239 -22.86 -7.74 -3.04
N GLU A 240 -22.55 -6.50 -2.67
CA GLU A 240 -23.42 -5.32 -2.74
C GLU A 240 -22.66 -4.16 -3.43
N ARG A 241 -22.48 -3.03 -2.75
CA ARG A 241 -21.90 -1.81 -3.33
C ARG A 241 -20.37 -1.91 -3.37
N ALA A 242 -19.75 -1.52 -4.47
CA ALA A 242 -18.32 -1.30 -4.54
C ALA A 242 -17.93 -0.04 -3.75
N ILE A 243 -18.63 1.07 -3.98
CA ILE A 243 -18.47 2.33 -3.25
C ILE A 243 -19.84 2.84 -2.81
N ASN A 244 -19.96 3.14 -1.52
CA ASN A 244 -21.12 3.74 -0.88
C ASN A 244 -20.74 5.09 -0.28
N LEU A 245 -21.35 6.17 -0.76
CA LEU A 245 -21.08 7.53 -0.26
C LEU A 245 -22.33 8.07 0.41
N VAL A 246 -22.21 8.53 1.66
CA VAL A 246 -23.31 9.08 2.45
C VAL A 246 -22.86 10.42 3.04
N ARG A 247 -23.52 11.53 2.69
CA ARG A 247 -23.21 12.86 3.24
C ARG A 247 -21.72 13.27 3.14
N THR A 248 -21.01 12.82 2.11
CA THR A 248 -19.59 13.13 1.90
C THR A 248 -19.40 14.51 1.28
N GLN A 249 -18.32 15.20 1.62
CA GLN A 249 -17.99 16.54 1.10
C GLN A 249 -16.57 16.54 0.49
N ASN A 250 -16.34 17.38 -0.53
CA ASN A 250 -15.02 17.55 -1.16
C ASN A 250 -14.29 16.22 -1.46
N LEU A 251 -15.00 15.29 -2.11
CA LEU A 251 -14.48 13.96 -2.38
C LEU A 251 -14.03 13.86 -3.83
N ASN A 252 -12.79 13.40 -4.05
CA ASN A 252 -12.29 13.08 -5.37
C ASN A 252 -12.21 11.55 -5.55
N VAL A 253 -13.02 11.01 -6.46
CA VAL A 253 -13.04 9.59 -6.82
C VAL A 253 -12.52 9.45 -8.24
N HIS A 254 -11.28 9.00 -8.41
CA HIS A 254 -10.69 8.95 -9.75
C HIS A 254 -9.78 7.77 -10.03
N ASN A 255 -9.68 7.37 -11.29
CA ASN A 255 -8.78 6.28 -11.69
C ASN A 255 -9.05 4.95 -10.96
N ASN A 256 -10.27 4.68 -10.50
CA ASN A 256 -10.61 3.38 -9.90
C ASN A 256 -11.12 2.41 -10.97
N THR A 257 -10.81 1.13 -10.83
CA THR A 257 -11.41 0.04 -11.60
C THR A 257 -12.43 -0.69 -10.71
N ILE A 258 -13.71 -0.56 -11.03
CA ILE A 258 -14.84 -1.09 -10.28
C ILE A 258 -15.54 -2.15 -11.12
N VAL A 259 -15.38 -3.43 -10.77
CA VAL A 259 -15.68 -4.52 -11.70
C VAL A 259 -16.29 -5.76 -11.04
N ASN A 260 -17.26 -6.40 -11.69
CA ASN A 260 -17.87 -7.65 -11.23
C ASN A 260 -18.51 -7.60 -9.83
N ASN A 261 -18.93 -6.42 -9.37
CA ASN A 261 -19.66 -6.30 -8.10
C ASN A 261 -21.12 -6.73 -8.31
N GLN A 262 -21.66 -7.45 -7.34
CA GLN A 262 -22.98 -8.05 -7.36
C GLN A 262 -24.02 -7.11 -6.74
N ALA A 263 -25.29 -7.35 -7.05
CA ALA A 263 -26.42 -6.73 -6.36
C ALA A 263 -27.23 -7.84 -5.68
N SER A 264 -26.58 -8.58 -4.76
CA SER A 264 -27.18 -9.77 -4.14
C SER A 264 -28.45 -9.44 -3.34
N ASP A 265 -28.50 -8.24 -2.76
CA ASP A 265 -29.71 -7.68 -2.18
C ASP A 265 -30.38 -6.72 -3.19
N PRO A 266 -31.65 -6.96 -3.57
CA PRO A 266 -32.38 -6.12 -4.52
C PRO A 266 -32.60 -4.67 -4.05
N SER A 267 -32.39 -4.36 -2.77
CA SER A 267 -32.36 -3.00 -2.24
C SER A 267 -31.03 -2.27 -2.50
N PHE A 268 -29.98 -3.00 -2.89
CA PHE A 268 -28.64 -2.50 -3.21
C PHE A 268 -28.35 -2.73 -4.70
N GLN A 269 -28.96 -1.93 -5.56
CA GLN A 269 -28.89 -2.17 -7.00
C GLN A 269 -27.69 -1.52 -7.71
N ALA A 270 -26.79 -0.83 -7.03
CA ALA A 270 -25.73 -0.05 -7.69
C ALA A 270 -24.32 -0.48 -7.25
N ALA A 271 -23.40 -0.55 -8.20
CA ALA A 271 -21.97 -0.76 -7.95
C ALA A 271 -21.36 0.46 -7.26
N VAL A 272 -21.69 1.66 -7.74
CA VAL A 272 -21.41 2.92 -7.05
C VAL A 272 -22.72 3.56 -6.66
N LEU A 273 -23.00 3.64 -5.36
CA LEU A 273 -24.13 4.41 -4.85
C LEU A 273 -23.62 5.64 -4.13
N SER A 274 -24.08 6.80 -4.56
CA SER A 274 -23.96 8.03 -3.79
C SER A 274 -25.33 8.46 -3.29
N GLN A 275 -25.48 8.60 -1.98
CA GLN A 275 -26.64 9.22 -1.35
C GLN A 275 -26.21 10.53 -0.69
N PHE A 276 -26.71 11.64 -1.23
CA PHE A 276 -26.40 12.96 -0.69
C PHE A 276 -27.56 13.43 0.17
N THR A 277 -27.33 13.58 1.49
CA THR A 277 -28.20 14.40 2.35
C THR A 277 -27.40 15.65 2.69
N ILE A 278 -27.90 16.82 2.26
CA ILE A 278 -27.11 18.05 2.29
C ILE A 278 -27.57 18.93 3.43
N ASP A 279 -26.63 19.22 4.31
CA ASP A 279 -26.66 20.35 5.24
C ASP A 279 -25.29 21.07 5.09
N GLY A 280 -25.10 21.74 3.95
CA GLY A 280 -23.82 22.36 3.54
C GLY A 280 -23.06 21.61 2.43
N SER A 281 -22.42 22.38 1.55
CA SER A 281 -22.01 22.05 0.18
C SER A 281 -21.22 20.74 -0.05
N THR A 282 -21.57 19.99 -1.10
CA THR A 282 -20.79 18.85 -1.62
C THR A 282 -20.17 19.17 -2.98
N ASN A 283 -18.86 18.97 -3.13
CA ASN A 283 -18.14 18.91 -4.41
C ASN A 283 -17.66 17.47 -4.62
N LEU A 284 -18.44 16.64 -5.33
CA LEU A 284 -17.98 15.30 -5.74
C LEU A 284 -17.34 15.41 -7.13
N LEU A 285 -16.06 15.05 -7.25
CA LEU A 285 -15.42 14.82 -8.54
C LEU A 285 -15.33 13.32 -8.78
N PHE A 286 -15.97 12.83 -9.84
CA PHE A 286 -15.90 11.43 -10.26
C PHE A 286 -15.33 11.35 -11.68
N GLU A 287 -14.04 11.06 -11.81
CA GLU A 287 -13.36 11.13 -13.12
C GLU A 287 -12.41 9.97 -13.41
N LYS A 288 -12.23 9.64 -14.69
CA LYS A 288 -11.23 8.64 -15.10
C LYS A 288 -11.44 7.26 -14.45
N ASN A 289 -12.64 6.92 -14.02
CA ASN A 289 -12.93 5.59 -13.46
C ASN A 289 -13.41 4.63 -14.55
N ILE A 290 -13.17 3.34 -14.35
CA ILE A 290 -13.83 2.27 -15.11
C ILE A 290 -14.82 1.60 -14.17
N VAL A 291 -16.08 1.54 -14.57
CA VAL A 291 -17.16 0.85 -13.84
C VAL A 291 -17.78 -0.16 -14.79
N ALA A 292 -17.35 -1.42 -14.71
CA ALA A 292 -17.68 -2.41 -15.73
C ALA A 292 -18.20 -3.73 -15.18
N PHE A 293 -19.05 -4.41 -15.95
CA PHE A 293 -19.50 -5.78 -15.67
C PHE A 293 -20.14 -5.98 -14.28
N ASN A 294 -20.71 -4.93 -13.69
CA ASN A 294 -21.39 -5.06 -12.42
C ASN A 294 -22.83 -5.56 -12.66
N ALA A 295 -23.34 -6.43 -11.77
CA ALA A 295 -24.68 -7.00 -11.90
C ALA A 295 -25.81 -5.96 -11.76
N GLY A 296 -25.49 -4.80 -11.18
CA GLY A 296 -26.40 -3.69 -10.95
C GLY A 296 -26.20 -2.50 -11.89
N ILE A 297 -26.68 -1.34 -11.44
CA ILE A 297 -26.43 -0.02 -11.99
C ILE A 297 -24.95 0.32 -11.79
N GLY A 298 -24.26 0.86 -12.80
CA GLY A 298 -22.88 1.32 -12.68
C GLY A 298 -22.76 2.44 -11.65
N ILE A 299 -23.38 3.58 -11.93
CA ILE A 299 -23.42 4.75 -11.03
C ILE A 299 -24.87 5.15 -10.77
N ASP A 300 -25.24 5.23 -9.49
CA ASP A 300 -26.52 5.76 -9.03
C ASP A 300 -26.30 6.89 -8.03
N ILE A 301 -26.91 8.05 -8.29
CA ILE A 301 -26.88 9.21 -7.39
C ILE A 301 -28.30 9.50 -6.92
N LYS A 302 -28.53 9.31 -5.63
CA LYS A 302 -29.78 9.67 -4.97
C LYS A 302 -29.60 11.03 -4.31
N GLU A 303 -30.21 12.05 -4.92
CA GLU A 303 -30.25 13.39 -4.37
C GLU A 303 -31.25 13.45 -3.22
N GLY A 304 -30.81 13.93 -2.06
CA GLY A 304 -31.69 14.34 -0.96
C GLY A 304 -32.25 15.74 -1.20
N SER A 305 -32.98 16.28 -0.23
CA SER A 305 -33.70 17.56 -0.32
C SER A 305 -32.83 18.83 -0.46
N GLY A 306 -31.51 18.70 -0.67
CA GLY A 306 -30.60 19.81 -0.94
C GLY A 306 -29.71 19.46 -2.13
N ALA A 307 -29.54 20.41 -3.05
CA ALA A 307 -28.79 20.22 -4.30
C ALA A 307 -27.27 20.27 -4.04
N GLY A 308 -26.59 19.16 -4.26
CA GLY A 308 -25.13 19.06 -4.23
C GLY A 308 -24.57 19.22 -5.63
N SER A 309 -23.32 19.68 -5.77
CA SER A 309 -22.66 19.65 -7.07
C SER A 309 -21.85 18.35 -7.20
N TYR A 310 -22.01 17.68 -8.33
CA TYR A 310 -21.13 16.60 -8.75
C TYR A 310 -20.63 16.88 -10.16
N THR A 311 -19.39 16.48 -10.43
CA THR A 311 -18.77 16.54 -11.76
C THR A 311 -18.40 15.12 -12.18
N MET A 312 -18.94 14.68 -13.32
CA MET A 312 -18.59 13.41 -13.96
C MET A 312 -17.94 13.65 -15.31
N ARG A 313 -16.73 13.13 -15.49
CA ARG A 313 -16.02 13.24 -16.77
C ARG A 313 -15.05 12.09 -16.99
N SER A 314 -14.84 11.74 -18.24
CA SER A 314 -13.84 10.75 -18.65
C SER A 314 -13.98 9.41 -17.92
N ASN A 315 -15.20 8.93 -17.64
CA ASN A 315 -15.41 7.58 -17.07
C ASN A 315 -15.83 6.59 -18.15
N ASP A 316 -15.49 5.32 -17.99
CA ASP A 316 -15.94 4.22 -18.84
C ASP A 316 -16.92 3.34 -18.06
N LEU A 317 -18.19 3.36 -18.45
CA LEU A 317 -19.23 2.55 -17.84
C LEU A 317 -19.68 1.51 -18.85
N PHE A 318 -19.33 0.24 -18.66
CA PHE A 318 -19.55 -0.79 -19.68
C PHE A 318 -20.07 -2.12 -19.14
N GLY A 319 -21.02 -2.73 -19.82
CA GLY A 319 -21.50 -4.07 -19.46
C GLY A 319 -22.16 -4.17 -18.07
N ASN A 320 -22.54 -3.04 -17.45
CA ASN A 320 -23.40 -3.03 -16.28
C ASN A 320 -24.85 -3.33 -16.70
N ARG A 321 -25.73 -3.73 -15.77
CA ARG A 321 -27.17 -3.87 -16.08
C ARG A 321 -27.77 -2.56 -16.60
N GLN A 322 -27.30 -1.43 -16.06
CA GLN A 322 -27.59 -0.08 -16.50
C GLN A 322 -26.38 0.79 -16.13
N ASN A 323 -25.90 1.67 -17.00
CA ASN A 323 -24.71 2.47 -16.67
C ASN A 323 -25.03 3.55 -15.63
N TYR A 324 -26.09 4.32 -15.85
CA TYR A 324 -26.50 5.45 -15.01
C TYR A 324 -27.90 5.22 -14.48
N GLY A 325 -28.09 5.33 -13.16
CA GLY A 325 -29.36 5.09 -12.47
C GLY A 325 -30.28 6.30 -12.47
N THR A 326 -30.39 6.96 -11.31
CA THR A 326 -31.29 8.09 -11.06
C THR A 326 -30.90 9.37 -11.82
N ILE A 327 -29.67 9.44 -12.35
CA ILE A 327 -29.19 10.57 -13.14
C ILE A 327 -29.32 10.29 -14.65
N PRO A 328 -29.34 11.33 -15.50
CA PRO A 328 -29.32 11.14 -16.95
C PRO A 328 -28.15 10.30 -17.41
N ASP A 329 -28.32 9.59 -18.52
CA ASP A 329 -27.21 8.92 -19.19
C ASP A 329 -26.19 9.96 -19.67
N LEU A 330 -24.96 9.86 -19.16
CA LEU A 330 -23.88 10.78 -19.49
C LEU A 330 -22.93 10.22 -20.56
N THR A 331 -23.26 9.08 -21.18
CA THR A 331 -22.45 8.51 -22.27
C THR A 331 -22.31 9.51 -23.42
N GLY A 332 -21.07 9.77 -23.86
CA GLY A 332 -20.74 10.77 -24.88
C GLY A 332 -20.64 12.22 -24.37
N VAL A 333 -20.97 12.48 -23.10
CA VAL A 333 -20.86 13.80 -22.46
C VAL A 333 -19.58 13.86 -21.63
N ASN A 334 -18.82 14.95 -21.70
CA ASN A 334 -17.58 15.16 -20.93
C ASN A 334 -16.59 13.98 -21.03
N ASN A 335 -16.46 13.37 -22.21
CA ASN A 335 -15.63 12.20 -22.47
C ASN A 335 -16.00 10.93 -21.67
N ASN A 336 -17.19 10.87 -21.05
CA ASN A 336 -17.67 9.59 -20.54
C ASN A 336 -18.01 8.67 -21.72
N ILE A 337 -17.65 7.41 -21.63
CA ILE A 337 -17.84 6.41 -22.68
C ILE A 337 -18.52 5.16 -22.11
N SER A 338 -19.00 4.31 -23.01
CA SER A 338 -19.46 2.96 -22.70
C SER A 338 -18.87 2.02 -23.73
N ALA A 339 -17.71 1.46 -23.45
CA ALA A 339 -17.01 0.56 -24.35
C ALA A 339 -16.26 -0.52 -23.58
N ASP A 340 -16.00 -1.68 -24.20
CA ASP A 340 -15.28 -2.74 -23.49
C ASP A 340 -13.90 -2.24 -23.06
N PRO A 341 -13.57 -2.22 -21.75
CA PRO A 341 -12.29 -1.73 -21.29
C PRO A 341 -11.12 -2.62 -21.74
N LEU A 342 -11.38 -3.81 -22.30
CA LEU A 342 -10.37 -4.76 -22.75
C LEU A 342 -9.36 -5.07 -21.65
N PHE A 343 -9.86 -5.61 -20.54
CA PHE A 343 -9.02 -6.05 -19.44
C PHE A 343 -8.19 -7.28 -19.83
N GLY A 344 -6.88 -7.21 -19.57
CA GLY A 344 -5.96 -8.33 -19.50
C GLY A 344 -5.81 -8.84 -18.06
N GLU A 345 -4.64 -9.41 -17.75
CA GLU A 345 -4.36 -9.92 -16.41
C GLU A 345 -4.42 -8.84 -15.34
N LYS A 346 -4.99 -9.17 -14.17
CA LYS A 346 -5.11 -8.26 -13.01
C LYS A 346 -5.76 -6.91 -13.34
N PHE A 347 -6.68 -6.90 -14.31
CA PHE A 347 -7.38 -5.70 -14.78
C PHE A 347 -6.47 -4.64 -15.43
N CYS A 348 -5.30 -5.05 -15.94
CA CYS A 348 -4.50 -4.21 -16.81
C CYS A 348 -5.23 -3.95 -18.14
N LEU A 349 -5.21 -2.72 -18.65
CA LEU A 349 -5.78 -2.42 -19.96
C LEU A 349 -4.86 -2.96 -21.07
N THR A 350 -5.43 -3.67 -22.04
CA THR A 350 -4.67 -4.13 -23.21
C THR A 350 -4.50 -2.99 -24.23
N VAL A 351 -3.54 -3.15 -25.14
CA VAL A 351 -3.40 -2.27 -26.31
C VAL A 351 -4.73 -2.24 -27.07
N GLY A 352 -5.18 -1.03 -27.44
CA GLY A 352 -6.45 -0.82 -28.12
C GLY A 352 -7.65 -0.61 -27.20
N SER A 353 -7.46 -0.70 -25.87
CA SER A 353 -8.51 -0.34 -24.91
C SER A 353 -9.00 1.10 -25.13
N PRO A 354 -10.32 1.33 -25.17
CA PRO A 354 -10.89 2.67 -25.29
C PRO A 354 -10.67 3.51 -24.02
N ALA A 355 -10.31 2.87 -22.91
CA ALA A 355 -9.92 3.52 -21.66
C ALA A 355 -8.45 3.98 -21.65
N LEU A 356 -7.68 3.72 -22.70
CA LEU A 356 -6.33 4.26 -22.90
C LEU A 356 -6.40 5.50 -23.80
N PHE A 357 -5.96 6.65 -23.30
CA PHE A 357 -5.90 7.88 -24.08
C PHE A 357 -4.54 8.01 -24.80
N ALA A 358 -4.51 8.73 -25.92
CA ALA A 358 -3.31 8.90 -26.75
C ALA A 358 -2.14 9.62 -26.05
N ASN A 359 -2.42 10.36 -24.97
CA ASN A 359 -1.46 11.15 -24.21
C ASN A 359 -0.91 10.43 -22.96
N GLN A 360 -0.99 9.10 -22.89
CA GLN A 360 -0.64 8.29 -21.71
C GLN A 360 -1.54 8.53 -20.49
N GLU A 361 -2.61 9.31 -20.61
CA GLU A 361 -3.69 9.25 -19.64
C GLU A 361 -4.43 7.92 -19.80
N PHE A 362 -5.07 7.46 -18.74
CA PHE A 362 -5.93 6.28 -18.78
C PHE A 362 -7.05 6.43 -17.76
N MET A 363 -8.11 5.66 -17.96
CA MET A 363 -9.13 5.42 -16.96
C MET A 363 -8.78 4.17 -16.15
N GLY A 364 -9.25 4.08 -14.91
CA GLY A 364 -9.05 2.91 -14.05
C GLY A 364 -7.70 2.85 -13.36
N HIS A 365 -7.49 1.72 -12.67
CA HIS A 365 -6.33 1.42 -11.84
C HIS A 365 -5.06 1.27 -12.66
N ARG A 366 -3.95 1.85 -12.18
CA ARG A 366 -2.65 1.83 -12.87
C ARG A 366 -1.95 0.47 -12.81
N GLY A 367 -2.14 -0.28 -11.72
CA GLY A 367 -1.55 -1.60 -11.49
C GLY A 367 -0.03 -1.72 -11.68
N PRO A 368 0.53 -2.92 -11.44
CA PRO A 368 1.90 -3.24 -11.86
C PRO A 368 2.02 -3.40 -13.39
N CYS A 369 1.01 -2.96 -14.14
CA CYS A 369 0.95 -3.03 -15.58
C CYS A 369 2.11 -2.20 -16.13
N SER A 370 3.06 -2.87 -16.79
CA SER A 370 3.97 -2.18 -17.71
C SER A 370 3.08 -1.54 -18.75
N THR A 371 2.94 -0.20 -18.72
CA THR A 371 2.20 0.53 -19.74
C THR A 371 2.68 0.03 -21.09
N PRO A 372 1.80 -0.51 -21.96
CA PRO A 372 2.24 -0.97 -23.26
C PRO A 372 2.88 0.24 -23.94
N THR A 373 4.18 0.15 -24.21
CA THR A 373 4.88 1.18 -24.94
C THR A 373 4.26 1.18 -26.34
N PRO A 374 3.60 2.25 -26.78
CA PRO A 374 2.99 2.25 -28.11
C PRO A 374 4.09 1.93 -29.12
N THR A 375 3.90 0.87 -29.91
CA THR A 375 4.77 0.57 -31.04
C THR A 375 4.72 1.79 -31.96
N PRO A 376 5.86 2.44 -32.29
CA PRO A 376 5.84 3.67 -33.05
C PRO A 376 5.28 3.42 -34.46
N THR A 377 4.05 3.86 -34.69
CA THR A 377 3.50 3.94 -36.05
C THR A 377 4.08 5.18 -36.71
N ILE A 378 4.93 5.00 -37.71
CA ILE A 378 5.53 6.08 -38.49
C ILE A 378 4.42 6.75 -39.30
N SER A 379 3.92 7.90 -38.83
CA SER A 379 2.97 8.76 -39.54
C SER A 379 3.54 10.19 -39.62
N PRO A 380 3.49 10.87 -40.77
CA PRO A 380 4.06 12.22 -40.92
C PRO A 380 3.27 13.25 -40.10
N THR A 381 3.97 13.91 -39.17
CA THR A 381 3.47 14.81 -38.13
C THR A 381 3.02 16.19 -38.65
N PRO A 382 1.78 16.64 -38.35
CA PRO A 382 1.50 18.06 -38.14
C PRO A 382 1.74 18.44 -36.67
N THR A 383 2.57 19.45 -36.46
CA THR A 383 3.00 19.96 -35.15
C THR A 383 1.87 20.69 -34.44
N PHE A 384 1.39 20.18 -33.31
CA PHE A 384 0.56 20.92 -32.37
C PHE A 384 1.36 21.33 -31.13
N THR A 385 1.33 22.62 -30.83
CA THR A 385 1.90 23.22 -29.63
C THR A 385 0.92 23.04 -28.47
N PRO A 386 1.26 22.29 -27.40
CA PRO A 386 0.36 22.11 -26.27
C PRO A 386 0.19 23.41 -25.47
N THR A 387 -1.05 23.73 -25.11
CA THR A 387 -1.40 24.82 -24.19
C THR A 387 -1.13 24.39 -22.74
N PRO A 388 -0.37 25.17 -21.94
CA PRO A 388 0.03 24.78 -20.60
C PRO A 388 -1.17 24.71 -19.63
N THR A 389 -1.29 23.57 -18.95
CA THR A 389 -2.19 23.39 -17.81
C THR A 389 -1.58 24.06 -16.57
N PRO A 390 -2.35 24.79 -15.72
CA PRO A 390 -1.79 25.47 -14.55
C PRO A 390 -1.19 24.43 -13.58
N PRO A 391 0.08 24.57 -13.17
CA PRO A 391 0.73 23.58 -12.33
C PRO A 391 0.21 23.66 -10.88
N GLN A 392 -0.47 22.61 -10.41
CA GLN A 392 -0.52 22.32 -8.98
C GLN A 392 0.93 22.14 -8.48
N GLY A 393 1.30 22.84 -7.41
CA GLY A 393 2.68 23.12 -6.97
C GLY A 393 3.56 21.91 -6.57
N GLY A 394 3.75 20.96 -7.48
CA GLY A 394 4.71 19.86 -7.36
C GLY A 394 6.12 20.24 -7.80
N ILE A 395 7.08 19.37 -7.45
CA ILE A 395 8.44 19.39 -7.97
C ILE A 395 8.60 18.25 -8.99
N THR A 396 9.18 18.56 -10.13
CA THR A 396 9.62 17.60 -11.13
C THR A 396 11.09 17.30 -10.87
N ILE A 397 11.42 16.03 -10.78
CA ILE A 397 12.76 15.53 -10.51
C ILE A 397 13.21 14.74 -11.73
N GLU A 398 14.30 15.18 -12.35
CA GLU A 398 14.99 14.44 -13.41
C GLU A 398 16.22 13.76 -12.82
N PHE A 399 16.33 12.44 -12.98
CA PHE A 399 17.53 11.68 -12.65
C PHE A 399 18.32 11.40 -13.91
N LYS A 400 19.65 11.49 -13.81
CA LYS A 400 20.60 10.94 -14.78
C LYS A 400 21.54 9.98 -14.06
N ILE A 401 21.62 8.74 -14.55
CA ILE A 401 22.44 7.69 -13.95
C ILE A 401 23.23 6.94 -15.02
N LYS A 402 24.18 6.11 -14.57
CA LYS A 402 24.80 5.05 -15.37
C LYS A 402 24.71 3.73 -14.63
N PHE A 403 24.70 2.64 -15.39
CA PHE A 403 24.86 1.29 -14.85
C PHE A 403 26.28 0.80 -15.15
N SER A 404 26.98 0.25 -14.16
CA SER A 404 28.34 -0.24 -14.34
C SER A 404 28.35 -1.36 -15.38
N GLY A 405 29.25 -1.27 -16.38
CA GLY A 405 29.32 -2.23 -17.48
C GLY A 405 28.37 -1.96 -18.66
N VAL A 406 27.49 -0.96 -18.59
CA VAL A 406 26.54 -0.63 -19.66
C VAL A 406 26.98 0.64 -20.39
N THR A 407 27.41 0.50 -21.64
CA THR A 407 27.94 1.62 -22.46
C THR A 407 26.97 2.11 -23.54
N GLY A 408 26.00 1.28 -23.93
CA GLY A 408 24.94 1.60 -24.91
C GLY A 408 23.55 1.68 -24.27
N GLY A 409 22.51 1.47 -25.06
CA GLY A 409 21.09 1.48 -24.64
C GLY A 409 20.53 0.15 -24.16
N ALA A 410 21.40 -0.80 -23.78
CA ALA A 410 21.01 -2.16 -23.42
C ALA A 410 20.07 -2.21 -22.19
N ALA A 411 20.24 -1.30 -21.23
CA ALA A 411 19.40 -1.18 -20.04
C ALA A 411 18.16 -0.29 -20.25
N GLN A 412 17.68 -0.14 -21.49
CA GLN A 412 16.44 0.59 -21.78
C GLN A 412 15.26 -0.02 -21.02
N GLY A 413 14.56 0.79 -20.23
CA GLY A 413 13.44 0.34 -19.41
C GLY A 413 13.86 -0.34 -18.10
N ALA A 414 15.15 -0.30 -17.74
CA ALA A 414 15.58 -0.74 -16.41
C ALA A 414 14.84 0.03 -15.32
N LYS A 415 14.50 -0.68 -14.24
CA LYS A 415 13.76 -0.09 -13.11
C LYS A 415 14.70 0.25 -11.98
N VAL A 416 14.53 1.43 -11.42
CA VAL A 416 15.28 1.91 -10.25
C VAL A 416 14.32 2.53 -9.26
N THR A 417 14.44 2.20 -7.98
CA THR A 417 13.76 2.92 -6.90
C THR A 417 14.68 3.99 -6.34
N ALA A 418 14.09 5.12 -5.96
CA ALA A 418 14.79 6.20 -5.27
C ALA A 418 14.26 6.33 -3.84
N ARG A 419 15.17 6.41 -2.87
CA ARG A 419 14.85 6.63 -1.46
C ARG A 419 15.41 7.98 -1.02
N PHE A 420 14.53 8.91 -0.67
CA PHE A 420 14.87 10.22 -0.13
C PHE A 420 14.89 10.14 1.40
N VAL A 421 16.02 10.50 2.00
CA VAL A 421 16.24 10.46 3.44
C VAL A 421 16.66 11.85 3.93
N ARG A 422 15.94 12.41 4.91
CA ARG A 422 16.29 13.65 5.61
C ARG A 422 15.60 13.63 6.96
N ASN A 423 16.29 13.54 8.09
CA ASN A 423 15.77 13.62 9.48
C ASN A 423 14.36 13.03 9.74
N ASP A 424 13.31 13.73 9.32
CA ASP A 424 11.87 13.44 9.43
C ASP A 424 11.26 12.70 8.21
N ILE A 425 12.01 12.53 7.13
CA ILE A 425 11.60 11.98 5.84
C ILE A 425 12.39 10.72 5.54
N ASN A 426 11.64 9.67 5.20
CA ASN A 426 12.14 8.43 4.67
C ASN A 426 11.17 7.93 3.59
N LEU A 427 11.30 8.47 2.39
CA LEU A 427 10.36 8.29 1.29
C LEU A 427 10.97 7.42 0.20
N ILE A 428 10.30 6.33 -0.19
CA ILE A 428 10.72 5.45 -1.29
C ILE A 428 9.76 5.64 -2.46
N THR A 429 10.30 5.82 -3.67
CA THR A 429 9.49 5.88 -4.88
C THR A 429 9.05 4.49 -5.33
N PRO A 430 7.92 4.37 -6.04
CA PRO A 430 7.69 3.24 -6.92
C PRO A 430 8.88 3.05 -7.90
N PRO A 431 9.05 1.86 -8.49
CA PRO A 431 10.07 1.63 -9.51
C PRO A 431 9.93 2.61 -10.68
N ILE A 432 11.01 3.32 -11.00
CA ILE A 432 11.09 4.33 -12.04
C ILE A 432 11.72 3.70 -13.28
N LEU A 433 11.07 3.86 -14.43
CA LEU A 433 11.59 3.38 -15.72
C LEU A 433 12.61 4.38 -16.28
N PHE A 434 13.82 3.90 -16.55
CA PHE A 434 14.89 4.69 -17.12
C PHE A 434 14.97 4.53 -18.65
N THR A 435 15.23 5.65 -19.33
CA THR A 435 15.37 5.71 -20.79
C THR A 435 16.78 6.10 -21.17
N HIS A 436 17.36 5.45 -22.17
CA HIS A 436 18.71 5.72 -22.62
C HIS A 436 18.81 7.13 -23.23
N ASP A 437 19.75 7.93 -22.74
CA ASP A 437 20.01 9.32 -23.14
C ASP A 437 21.34 9.47 -23.92
N GLY A 438 22.04 8.37 -24.20
CA GLY A 438 23.32 8.33 -24.91
C GLY A 438 24.53 8.11 -24.00
N ASN A 439 25.62 7.56 -24.55
CA ASN A 439 26.91 7.34 -23.84
C ASN A 439 26.77 6.55 -22.52
N GLY A 440 25.84 5.58 -22.48
CA GLY A 440 25.51 4.79 -21.30
C GLY A 440 24.80 5.57 -20.19
N VAL A 441 24.41 6.83 -20.45
CA VAL A 441 23.57 7.63 -19.56
C VAL A 441 22.13 7.24 -19.75
N TYR A 442 21.41 7.13 -18.64
CA TYR A 442 19.99 6.88 -18.60
C TYR A 442 19.30 7.98 -17.81
N LYS A 443 18.14 8.42 -18.30
CA LYS A 443 17.33 9.44 -17.65
C LYS A 443 15.94 8.96 -17.28
N ALA A 444 15.41 9.53 -16.21
CA ALA A 444 14.01 9.39 -15.84
C ALA A 444 13.49 10.67 -15.19
N THR A 445 12.21 10.95 -15.38
CA THR A 445 11.55 12.14 -14.81
C THR A 445 10.38 11.69 -13.95
N ILE A 446 10.29 12.20 -12.72
CA ILE A 446 9.17 11.94 -11.81
C ILE A 446 8.61 13.25 -11.27
N GLY A 447 7.28 13.34 -11.17
CA GLY A 447 6.59 14.45 -10.50
C GLY A 447 6.22 14.07 -9.08
N TRP A 448 6.43 14.97 -8.12
CA TRP A 448 6.06 14.79 -6.71
C TRP A 448 5.37 16.01 -6.15
N SER A 449 4.37 15.80 -5.28
CA SER A 449 3.80 16.90 -4.50
C SER A 449 4.80 17.35 -3.43
N ARG A 450 4.95 18.68 -3.27
CA ARG A 450 5.78 19.30 -2.22
C ARG A 450 5.31 18.96 -0.80
N SER A 451 4.07 18.49 -0.63
CA SER A 451 3.58 18.01 0.66
C SER A 451 4.26 16.71 1.11
N TYR A 452 4.75 15.88 0.17
CA TYR A 452 5.43 14.62 0.48
C TYR A 452 6.96 14.75 0.46
N LEU A 453 7.47 15.64 -0.39
CA LEU A 453 8.90 15.90 -0.54
C LEU A 453 9.14 17.42 -0.47
N PRO A 454 9.10 18.01 0.74
CA PRO A 454 9.27 19.44 0.93
C PRO A 454 10.67 19.91 0.53
N ALA A 455 10.75 21.10 -0.06
CA ALA A 455 12.01 21.75 -0.35
C ALA A 455 12.87 21.94 0.92
N GLY A 456 14.18 22.05 0.74
CA GLY A 456 15.13 22.29 1.82
C GLY A 456 16.40 21.45 1.73
N PRO A 457 17.41 21.77 2.56
CA PRO A 457 18.67 21.03 2.65
C PRO A 457 18.51 19.69 3.39
N GLY A 458 19.59 18.92 3.47
CA GLY A 458 19.69 17.75 4.35
C GLY A 458 19.26 16.42 3.73
N TYR A 459 19.00 16.38 2.42
CA TYR A 459 18.62 15.14 1.76
C TYR A 459 19.83 14.26 1.44
N THR A 460 19.67 12.98 1.64
CA THR A 460 20.41 11.92 0.96
C THR A 460 19.46 11.23 0.01
N ILE A 461 19.91 10.91 -1.21
CA ILE A 461 19.15 10.09 -2.15
C ILE A 461 19.87 8.76 -2.31
N ILE A 462 19.17 7.65 -2.11
CA ILE A 462 19.69 6.31 -2.33
C ILE A 462 18.98 5.72 -3.54
N LEU A 463 19.73 5.26 -4.54
CA LEU A 463 19.17 4.59 -5.71
C LEU A 463 19.44 3.08 -5.65
N LYS A 464 18.43 2.27 -6.00
CA LYS A 464 18.51 0.81 -6.05
C LYS A 464 17.91 0.28 -7.34
N GLY A 465 18.70 -0.44 -8.13
CA GLY A 465 18.24 -1.10 -9.35
C GLY A 465 17.78 -2.55 -9.13
N GLU A 466 17.18 -3.15 -10.16
CA GLU A 466 16.61 -4.52 -10.17
C GLU A 466 17.59 -5.65 -9.84
N LYS A 467 18.90 -5.41 -10.00
CA LYS A 467 20.00 -6.35 -9.74
C LYS A 467 21.28 -5.63 -9.30
N HIS A 468 21.13 -4.43 -8.72
CA HIS A 468 22.23 -3.54 -8.36
C HIS A 468 22.30 -3.31 -6.86
N VAL A 469 23.48 -3.13 -6.29
CA VAL A 469 23.64 -2.70 -4.90
C VAL A 469 23.12 -1.27 -4.75
N ALA A 470 22.54 -0.94 -3.59
CA ALA A 470 22.05 0.43 -3.33
C ALA A 470 23.23 1.42 -3.30
N ARG A 471 23.08 2.57 -3.96
CA ARG A 471 24.10 3.63 -3.99
C ARG A 471 23.57 4.90 -3.37
N LYS A 472 24.33 5.48 -2.43
CA LYS A 472 24.01 6.72 -1.70
C LYS A 472 24.59 7.95 -2.42
N PHE A 473 23.77 8.98 -2.60
CA PHE A 473 24.10 10.27 -3.21
C PHE A 473 23.79 11.43 -2.27
N CYS A 474 24.73 12.37 -2.19
CA CYS A 474 24.75 13.53 -1.30
C CYS A 474 25.14 14.82 -2.03
N LYS A 475 25.49 14.73 -3.33
CA LYS A 475 25.66 15.87 -4.22
C LYS A 475 24.63 15.78 -5.34
N GLN A 476 24.02 16.91 -5.67
CA GLN A 476 23.01 16.96 -6.73
C GLN A 476 23.61 16.63 -8.11
N THR A 477 24.87 16.99 -8.36
CA THR A 477 25.59 16.74 -9.61
C THR A 477 27.06 16.43 -9.36
N GLY A 478 27.70 15.70 -10.28
CA GLY A 478 29.17 15.54 -10.30
C GLY A 478 29.73 14.69 -9.18
N GLN A 479 28.90 13.88 -8.52
CA GLN A 479 29.39 12.91 -7.55
C GLN A 479 30.12 11.78 -8.27
N ILE A 480 31.40 11.58 -7.93
CA ILE A 480 32.27 10.52 -8.49
C ILE A 480 32.77 9.55 -7.42
N GLU A 481 32.49 9.82 -6.15
CA GLU A 481 32.90 9.00 -5.00
C GLU A 481 31.70 8.78 -4.07
N PRO A 482 31.73 7.73 -3.21
CA PRO A 482 30.75 7.57 -2.14
C PRO A 482 30.64 8.83 -1.27
N CYS A 483 29.48 8.99 -0.63
CA CYS A 483 29.26 10.09 0.30
C CYS A 483 30.21 10.01 1.49
N VAL A 484 30.92 11.11 1.77
CA VAL A 484 31.81 11.21 2.92
C VAL A 484 31.32 12.30 3.86
N GLY A 485 31.18 11.98 5.14
CA GLY A 485 30.75 12.94 6.17
C GLY A 485 29.29 13.39 6.03
N ASN A 486 29.05 14.69 6.27
CA ASN A 486 27.71 15.28 6.38
C ASN A 486 27.24 15.99 5.09
N GLU A 487 27.77 15.60 3.93
CA GLU A 487 27.31 16.13 2.65
C GLU A 487 25.82 15.81 2.45
N SER A 488 25.06 16.78 1.93
CA SER A 488 23.63 16.60 1.67
C SER A 488 23.15 17.42 0.47
N ILE A 489 22.09 16.91 -0.14
CA ILE A 489 21.37 17.51 -1.25
C ILE A 489 20.37 18.53 -0.71
N THR A 490 20.26 19.66 -1.41
CA THR A 490 19.23 20.67 -1.16
C THR A 490 18.19 20.61 -2.26
N LEU A 491 16.94 20.32 -1.89
CA LEU A 491 15.82 20.43 -2.82
C LEU A 491 15.40 21.90 -2.93
N PRO A 492 15.40 22.51 -4.13
CA PRO A 492 15.10 23.92 -4.31
C PRO A 492 13.63 24.24 -4.01
N SER A 493 13.38 25.38 -3.37
CA SER A 493 12.04 25.88 -3.04
C SER A 493 11.38 26.64 -4.19
N GLY A 494 12.14 27.11 -5.19
CA GLY A 494 11.65 27.99 -6.25
C GLY A 494 11.51 27.35 -7.63
N THR A 495 12.20 26.25 -7.92
CA THR A 495 12.14 25.63 -9.25
C THR A 495 11.07 24.55 -9.33
N LEU A 496 10.42 24.47 -10.49
CA LEU A 496 9.50 23.38 -10.81
C LEU A 496 10.25 22.11 -11.22
N THR A 497 11.52 22.23 -11.64
CA THR A 497 12.35 21.10 -12.08
C THR A 497 13.69 21.11 -11.37
N SER A 498 14.13 19.95 -10.88
CA SER A 498 15.47 19.71 -10.33
C SER A 498 16.12 18.55 -11.07
N VAL A 499 17.34 18.76 -11.57
CA VAL A 499 18.13 17.73 -12.24
C VAL A 499 19.14 17.17 -11.24
N PHE A 500 19.14 15.85 -11.06
CA PHE A 500 20.09 15.09 -10.29
C PHE A 500 20.97 14.29 -11.24
N ASP A 501 22.22 14.71 -11.37
CA ASP A 501 23.20 14.06 -12.23
C ASP A 501 24.15 13.19 -11.41
N PHE A 502 23.82 11.91 -11.38
CA PHE A 502 24.55 10.86 -10.67
C PHE A 502 25.42 10.03 -11.62
N THR A 503 25.62 10.48 -12.85
CA THR A 503 26.36 9.71 -13.87
C THR A 503 27.84 9.52 -13.55
N GLY A 504 28.40 10.34 -12.67
CA GLY A 504 29.79 10.22 -12.21
C GLY A 504 30.05 9.00 -11.32
N LEU A 505 29.00 8.39 -10.76
CA LEU A 505 29.10 7.26 -9.86
C LEU A 505 28.07 6.18 -10.26
N PRO A 506 28.43 5.29 -11.20
CA PRO A 506 27.53 4.27 -11.72
C PRO A 506 26.96 3.35 -10.63
N LEU A 507 25.77 2.81 -10.88
CA LEU A 507 25.19 1.76 -10.04
C LEU A 507 25.91 0.43 -10.31
N ASP A 508 26.46 -0.18 -9.27
CA ASP A 508 27.16 -1.45 -9.39
C ASP A 508 26.17 -2.62 -9.33
N PRO A 509 26.25 -3.59 -10.27
CA PRO A 509 25.40 -4.76 -10.25
C PRO A 509 25.87 -5.74 -9.19
N GLY A 510 25.00 -6.61 -8.68
CA GLY A 510 25.43 -7.77 -7.90
C GLY A 510 24.49 -8.24 -6.80
N ASP A 511 23.51 -7.43 -6.40
CA ASP A 511 22.45 -7.85 -5.46
C ASP A 511 21.27 -8.40 -6.27
N LEU A 512 21.28 -9.71 -6.52
CA LEU A 512 20.38 -10.38 -7.45
C LEU A 512 19.08 -10.80 -6.76
N PRO A 513 17.97 -10.96 -7.49
CA PRO A 513 16.74 -11.50 -6.91
C PRO A 513 16.92 -12.92 -6.32
N PRO A 514 16.43 -13.20 -5.09
CA PRO A 514 15.82 -12.26 -4.15
C PRO A 514 16.85 -11.31 -3.53
N GLN A 515 16.60 -9.99 -3.65
CA GLN A 515 17.56 -8.99 -3.22
C GLN A 515 17.63 -8.88 -1.70
N ASP A 516 18.82 -8.96 -1.13
CA ASP A 516 19.07 -8.87 0.31
C ASP A 516 19.85 -7.60 0.71
N GLY A 517 20.19 -6.77 -0.28
CA GLY A 517 20.91 -5.52 -0.10
C GLY A 517 22.43 -5.65 -0.24
N LYS A 518 22.96 -6.86 -0.50
CA LYS A 518 24.39 -7.14 -0.62
C LYS A 518 24.68 -7.78 -1.97
N ALA A 519 25.92 -7.68 -2.41
CA ALA A 519 26.46 -8.53 -3.46
C ALA A 519 27.40 -9.51 -2.77
N ASP A 520 27.07 -10.80 -2.77
CA ASP A 520 27.86 -11.80 -2.06
C ASP A 520 28.08 -13.11 -2.85
N MET A 521 28.48 -14.17 -2.15
CA MET A 521 28.74 -15.48 -2.78
C MET A 521 27.45 -16.13 -3.30
N ALA A 522 26.31 -15.92 -2.64
CA ALA A 522 25.04 -16.49 -3.08
C ALA A 522 24.62 -15.92 -4.44
N ASP A 523 24.76 -14.60 -4.62
CA ASP A 523 24.56 -13.93 -5.91
C ASP A 523 25.52 -14.46 -6.99
N PHE A 524 26.79 -14.63 -6.63
CA PHE A 524 27.80 -15.14 -7.55
C PHE A 524 27.50 -16.57 -8.01
N ASP A 525 27.02 -17.43 -7.09
CA ASP A 525 26.62 -18.80 -7.39
C ASP A 525 25.43 -18.86 -8.36
N ILE A 526 24.49 -17.91 -8.29
CA ILE A 526 23.40 -17.78 -9.27
C ILE A 526 23.97 -17.57 -10.67
N ILE A 527 24.84 -16.57 -10.85
CA ILE A 527 25.47 -16.27 -12.16
C ILE A 527 26.24 -17.50 -12.66
N LYS A 528 27.04 -18.12 -11.79
CA LYS A 528 27.85 -19.30 -12.13
C LYS A 528 26.99 -20.48 -12.59
N SER A 529 25.84 -20.70 -11.96
CA SER A 529 24.91 -21.76 -12.37
C SER A 529 24.34 -21.52 -13.78
N LEU A 530 24.06 -20.26 -14.12
CA LEU A 530 23.47 -19.86 -15.39
C LEU A 530 24.50 -19.72 -16.53
N LEU A 531 25.77 -19.47 -16.19
CA LEU A 531 26.89 -19.35 -17.14
C LEU A 531 27.10 -20.62 -17.99
N THR A 532 26.63 -21.77 -17.50
CA THR A 532 26.71 -23.05 -18.23
C THR A 532 25.73 -23.16 -19.39
N LYS A 533 24.73 -22.26 -19.47
CA LYS A 533 23.70 -22.25 -20.50
C LYS A 533 24.11 -21.32 -21.65
N PRO A 534 23.96 -21.71 -22.92
CA PRO A 534 24.13 -20.78 -24.04
C PRO A 534 23.06 -19.69 -24.00
N CYS A 535 23.36 -18.47 -24.48
CA CYS A 535 22.43 -17.33 -24.39
C CYS A 535 21.04 -17.57 -24.99
N SER A 536 20.95 -18.42 -26.01
CA SER A 536 19.70 -18.81 -26.67
C SER A 536 18.83 -19.74 -25.82
N ALA A 537 19.42 -20.42 -24.83
CA ALA A 537 18.71 -21.30 -23.91
C ALA A 537 18.29 -20.61 -22.60
N LEU A 538 18.76 -19.37 -22.36
CA LEU A 538 18.35 -18.58 -21.20
C LEU A 538 16.92 -18.09 -21.35
N THR A 539 16.11 -18.32 -20.32
CA THR A 539 14.75 -17.80 -20.22
C THR A 539 14.76 -16.29 -19.96
N ALA A 540 13.64 -15.62 -20.23
CA ALA A 540 13.50 -14.19 -19.93
C ALA A 540 13.69 -13.89 -18.43
N GLN A 541 13.23 -14.77 -17.55
CA GLN A 541 13.39 -14.63 -16.11
C GLN A 541 14.85 -14.74 -15.67
N GLU A 542 15.59 -15.71 -16.22
CA GLU A 542 17.03 -15.87 -15.90
C GLU A 542 17.83 -14.64 -16.34
N LYS A 543 17.55 -14.11 -17.54
CA LYS A 543 18.16 -12.86 -18.02
C LYS A 543 17.80 -11.68 -17.10
N ALA A 544 16.53 -11.54 -16.73
CA ALA A 544 16.11 -10.50 -15.79
C ALA A 544 16.84 -10.60 -14.44
N THR A 545 17.14 -11.81 -13.98
CA THR A 545 17.85 -12.08 -12.72
C THR A 545 19.35 -11.78 -12.79
N ALA A 546 20.07 -12.25 -13.82
CA ALA A 546 21.53 -12.37 -13.76
C ALA A 546 22.33 -11.81 -14.96
N ASP A 547 21.68 -11.28 -16.00
CA ASP A 547 22.38 -10.55 -17.09
C ASP A 547 22.72 -9.14 -16.60
N LEU A 548 23.90 -8.92 -16.02
CA LEU A 548 24.23 -7.70 -15.28
C LEU A 548 24.42 -6.48 -16.20
N ASN A 549 24.82 -6.69 -17.45
CA ASN A 549 25.05 -5.63 -18.42
C ASN A 549 23.90 -5.42 -19.42
N TYR A 550 22.81 -6.17 -19.28
CA TYR A 550 21.59 -6.10 -20.10
C TYR A 550 21.80 -6.46 -21.58
N ASN A 551 22.86 -7.18 -21.94
CA ASN A 551 23.15 -7.52 -23.34
C ASN A 551 22.32 -8.70 -23.88
N GLY A 552 21.47 -9.31 -23.05
CA GLY A 552 20.63 -10.45 -23.37
C GLY A 552 21.29 -11.81 -23.16
N CYS A 553 22.49 -11.84 -22.58
CA CYS A 553 23.29 -13.01 -22.26
C CYS A 553 23.68 -13.02 -20.77
N ILE A 554 24.06 -14.19 -20.26
CA ILE A 554 24.77 -14.31 -18.98
C ILE A 554 26.09 -14.98 -19.33
N ASP A 555 27.15 -14.18 -19.39
CA ASP A 555 28.47 -14.60 -19.85
C ASP A 555 29.60 -14.15 -18.91
N ILE A 556 30.84 -14.28 -19.38
CA ILE A 556 32.02 -13.94 -18.58
C ILE A 556 32.10 -12.45 -18.22
N ALA A 557 31.47 -11.57 -19.00
CA ALA A 557 31.40 -10.14 -18.68
C ALA A 557 30.55 -9.89 -17.44
N ASP A 558 29.46 -10.63 -17.25
CA ASP A 558 28.61 -10.54 -16.05
C ASP A 558 29.36 -11.03 -14.81
N VAL A 559 30.09 -12.14 -14.94
CA VAL A 559 30.96 -12.64 -13.87
C VAL A 559 32.03 -11.61 -13.49
N PHE A 560 32.61 -10.94 -14.48
CA PHE A 560 33.61 -9.88 -14.23
C PHE A 560 32.99 -8.68 -13.52
N LEU A 561 31.79 -8.25 -13.92
CA LEU A 561 31.08 -7.16 -13.24
C LEU A 561 30.74 -7.52 -11.80
N MET A 562 30.22 -8.72 -11.56
CA MET A 562 29.94 -9.22 -10.21
C MET A 562 31.20 -9.23 -9.35
N ARG A 563 32.30 -9.77 -9.89
CA ARG A 563 33.58 -9.80 -9.18
C ARG A 563 34.10 -8.40 -8.87
N LYS A 564 33.98 -7.45 -9.80
CA LYS A 564 34.37 -6.05 -9.57
C LYS A 564 33.55 -5.42 -8.44
N THR A 565 32.26 -5.73 -8.36
CA THR A 565 31.42 -5.33 -7.22
C THR A 565 31.91 -5.96 -5.92
N LEU A 566 32.19 -7.26 -5.91
CA LEU A 566 32.72 -7.97 -4.73
C LEU A 566 34.11 -7.46 -4.27
N GLU A 567 34.93 -6.96 -5.18
CA GLU A 567 36.23 -6.33 -4.87
C GLU A 567 36.05 -4.97 -4.19
N THR A 568 34.91 -4.32 -4.41
CA THR A 568 34.52 -3.10 -3.72
C THR A 568 33.92 -3.49 -2.37
N ARG A 569 34.69 -3.41 -1.28
CA ARG A 569 34.17 -3.69 0.07
C ARG A 569 33.01 -2.76 0.37
N TYR A 570 31.79 -3.30 0.42
CA TYR A 570 30.61 -2.57 0.92
C TYR A 570 30.52 -2.59 2.45
N ASP A 571 31.48 -3.25 3.11
CA ASP A 571 31.52 -3.57 4.54
C ASP A 571 31.64 -2.33 5.47
N GLU A 572 31.67 -1.09 4.95
CA GLU A 572 31.99 0.11 5.74
C GLU A 572 31.19 1.37 5.35
N ASN A 573 29.84 1.32 5.34
CA ASN A 573 29.01 2.55 5.37
C ASN A 573 27.74 2.44 6.23
#